data_AF-A0A3N1MHZ9-F1
#
_entry.id   AF-A0A3N1MHZ9-F1
#
_cell.length_a   1.000
_cell.length_b   1.000
_cell.length_c   1.000
_cell.angle_alpha   90.00
_cell.angle_beta   90.00
_cell.angle_gamma   90.00
#
_symmetry.space_group_name_H-M   'P 1'
#
loop_
_entity.id
_entity.type
_entity.pdbx_description
1 polymer ?
#
loop_
_entity_poly.entity_id
_entity_poly.type
_entity_poly.pdbx_seq_one_letter_code
_entity_poly.pdbx_strand_id
1 'polypeptide(L)'
;MAVISWNGASNLDLKILGQTFDFRSDVLQISDPSLQANQFDLVENGTDLVIVKSRDATGAPLPAASVTYAYIPNMLLRQVGGTDSSPVSSNIVLSNGGQLYIGDRLTDTLTDDAGNDATALSTQLQSVQVWGLGGADTISTGDGADRVYGNTGADSISGGAGNDSIYGGQENDTVSGGGGNDNVAGDAGNDQVNGGSGNDILYGGAGNDVIDPDTGNDTIFAGNGNDTVTVGDSDTGNKLIYMDKLQDYVNIISTTGDHVVYLGENNDIAELEANSGNIYVHGDGGNDEIYAQNSGSDTLDGGNDDDIVAVLNGSVGKKTLLGGFGDDEISVEDNSGFASDQILPNTQVTVSAGEGDDDIYYNRGLFITDANDGGTDNDSIYFDGQTILTLRDKSLENIETVNFSSYSDDVVFADGNNVKVANGNGGDDYLSAARETSGSYTLNGNEGDDTLIGGAGGDKLNGGNGEDLLTGGAGSDTFQFSDIWNSSSYEDVLTDFTGGSDKATFNGNLFGDVSAIDGYKGTTGVGSSANDNLLIATGQSYTSIGAFDTFLSEGAADNNKPGFYIFFNSSSNRAEMYFDTDMTSTDGAVLIATFNNITAVSQLDKLNEGPTGHNSGDFVIL
;
A
#
# COMPACT_ATOMS: atom_id res chain seq x y z
N MET A 1 -53.02 -39.35 35.12
CA MET A 1 -52.84 -40.76 34.71
C MET A 1 -54.05 -41.27 33.98
N ALA A 2 -54.34 -40.65 32.84
CA ALA A 2 -54.91 -41.32 31.70
C ALA A 2 -53.77 -42.09 31.00
N VAL A 3 -53.88 -43.42 30.95
CA VAL A 3 -53.11 -44.21 30.00
C VAL A 3 -53.95 -44.30 28.74
N ILE A 4 -53.53 -43.61 27.69
CA ILE A 4 -54.20 -43.68 26.40
C ILE A 4 -53.49 -44.75 25.59
N SER A 5 -54.23 -45.79 25.22
CA SER A 5 -53.72 -46.90 24.43
C SER A 5 -54.05 -46.68 22.96
N TRP A 6 -53.03 -46.52 22.13
CA TRP A 6 -53.18 -46.45 20.68
C TRP A 6 -52.51 -47.66 20.03
N ASN A 7 -53.23 -48.35 19.15
CA ASN A 7 -52.72 -49.57 18.50
C ASN A 7 -52.14 -49.31 17.10
N GLY A 8 -51.91 -48.05 16.71
CA GLY A 8 -51.31 -47.70 15.41
C GLY A 8 -52.11 -48.17 14.19
N ALA A 9 -53.40 -48.48 14.35
CA ALA A 9 -54.26 -49.04 13.29
C ALA A 9 -55.37 -48.09 12.83
N SER A 10 -55.60 -47.00 13.56
CA SER A 10 -56.62 -45.99 13.25
C SER A 10 -56.16 -44.60 13.64
N ASN A 11 -56.70 -43.57 13.02
CA ASN A 11 -56.41 -42.21 13.45
C ASN A 11 -57.00 -41.95 14.84
N LEU A 12 -56.26 -41.27 15.70
CA LEU A 12 -56.67 -40.94 17.05
C LEU A 12 -56.60 -39.42 17.25
N ASP A 13 -57.73 -38.77 17.49
CA ASP A 13 -57.75 -37.33 17.82
C ASP A 13 -58.11 -37.16 19.30
N LEU A 14 -57.15 -36.66 20.07
CA LEU A 14 -57.32 -36.45 21.50
C LEU A 14 -58.26 -35.29 21.83
N LYS A 15 -58.45 -34.31 20.91
CA LYS A 15 -59.43 -33.22 21.06
C LYS A 15 -60.85 -33.74 21.12
N ILE A 16 -61.16 -34.74 20.26
CA ILE A 16 -62.50 -35.32 20.14
C ILE A 16 -62.87 -36.10 21.41
N LEU A 17 -61.87 -36.61 22.15
CA LEU A 17 -62.07 -37.27 23.45
C LEU A 17 -62.29 -36.29 24.62
N GLY A 18 -62.23 -34.97 24.36
CA GLY A 18 -62.57 -33.92 25.33
C GLY A 18 -61.61 -33.79 26.51
N GLN A 19 -60.39 -34.34 26.41
CA GLN A 19 -59.38 -34.30 27.46
C GLN A 19 -58.14 -33.54 26.99
N THR A 20 -57.60 -32.69 27.86
CA THR A 20 -56.26 -32.12 27.71
C THR A 20 -55.26 -33.18 28.18
N PHE A 21 -54.25 -33.50 27.36
CA PHE A 21 -53.23 -34.50 27.68
C PHE A 21 -52.07 -33.84 28.46
N ASP A 22 -51.82 -34.28 29.69
CA ASP A 22 -50.71 -33.75 30.53
C ASP A 22 -49.59 -34.78 30.64
N PHE A 23 -48.45 -34.58 29.96
CA PHE A 23 -47.30 -35.51 29.96
C PHE A 23 -46.70 -35.77 31.36
N ARG A 24 -47.02 -34.95 32.38
CA ARG A 24 -46.56 -35.20 33.77
C ARG A 24 -47.34 -36.32 34.44
N SER A 25 -48.57 -36.56 33.99
CA SER A 25 -49.45 -37.52 34.61
C SER A 25 -50.01 -38.53 33.62
N ASP A 26 -50.01 -38.27 32.32
CA ASP A 26 -50.66 -39.10 31.31
C ASP A 26 -49.60 -39.76 30.43
N VAL A 27 -49.88 -41.00 30.03
CA VAL A 27 -48.97 -41.81 29.21
C VAL A 27 -49.71 -42.22 27.95
N LEU A 28 -49.17 -41.86 26.79
CA LEU A 28 -49.63 -42.40 25.52
C LEU A 28 -48.80 -43.65 25.25
N GLN A 29 -49.43 -44.81 25.38
CA GLN A 29 -48.80 -46.09 25.16
C GLN A 29 -49.25 -46.66 23.82
N ILE A 30 -48.27 -47.09 23.01
CA ILE A 30 -48.57 -47.93 21.86
C ILE A 30 -48.92 -49.33 22.40
N SER A 31 -50.20 -49.70 22.31
CA SER A 31 -50.73 -50.89 22.97
C SER A 31 -50.50 -52.18 22.19
N ASP A 32 -50.07 -52.07 20.93
CA ASP A 32 -49.73 -53.21 20.10
C ASP A 32 -48.22 -53.49 20.16
N PRO A 33 -47.77 -54.57 20.82
CA PRO A 33 -46.35 -54.91 20.95
C PRO A 33 -45.72 -55.38 19.63
N SER A 34 -46.52 -55.60 18.58
CA SER A 34 -46.01 -55.91 17.23
C SER A 34 -45.55 -54.67 16.46
N LEU A 35 -45.88 -53.47 16.95
CA LEU A 35 -45.46 -52.21 16.34
C LEU A 35 -44.12 -51.74 16.91
N GLN A 36 -43.24 -51.29 16.03
CA GLN A 36 -41.88 -50.84 16.36
C GLN A 36 -41.73 -49.33 16.17
N ALA A 37 -40.83 -48.69 16.92
CA ALA A 37 -40.64 -47.25 16.90
C ALA A 37 -40.25 -46.71 15.51
N ASN A 38 -39.48 -47.47 14.74
CA ASN A 38 -39.08 -47.15 13.35
C ASN A 38 -40.26 -47.08 12.35
N GLN A 39 -41.48 -47.38 12.78
CA GLN A 39 -42.69 -47.29 11.97
C GLN A 39 -43.33 -45.89 12.00
N PHE A 40 -42.85 -45.02 12.90
CA PHE A 40 -43.48 -43.74 13.23
C PHE A 40 -42.54 -42.56 12.99
N ASP A 41 -43.10 -41.46 12.48
CA ASP A 41 -42.49 -40.13 12.43
C ASP A 41 -43.26 -39.18 13.36
N LEU A 42 -42.60 -38.15 13.89
CA LEU A 42 -43.24 -37.02 14.57
C LEU A 42 -43.31 -35.84 13.61
N VAL A 43 -44.48 -35.21 13.51
CA VAL A 43 -44.71 -34.07 12.64
C VAL A 43 -45.38 -32.97 13.44
N GLU A 44 -44.80 -31.78 13.41
CA GLU A 44 -45.43 -30.59 13.95
C GLU A 44 -46.38 -29.98 12.91
N ASN A 45 -47.55 -29.55 13.37
CA ASN A 45 -48.54 -28.86 12.53
C ASN A 45 -49.11 -27.66 13.29
N GLY A 46 -48.35 -26.56 13.30
CA GLY A 46 -48.66 -25.39 14.12
C GLY A 46 -48.37 -25.66 15.60
N THR A 47 -49.34 -25.41 16.48
CA THR A 47 -49.22 -25.64 17.95
C THR A 47 -49.49 -27.09 18.38
N ASP A 48 -49.59 -28.00 17.42
CA ASP A 48 -50.11 -29.36 17.62
C ASP A 48 -49.04 -30.38 17.21
N LEU A 49 -48.91 -31.45 17.99
CA LEU A 49 -47.99 -32.55 17.69
C LEU A 49 -48.74 -33.73 17.07
N VAL A 50 -48.18 -34.30 16.01
CA VAL A 50 -48.76 -35.45 15.30
C VAL A 50 -47.78 -36.61 15.28
N ILE A 51 -48.19 -37.75 15.82
CA ILE A 51 -47.44 -39.01 15.69
C ILE A 51 -47.99 -39.74 14.48
N VAL A 52 -47.18 -39.94 13.45
CA VAL A 52 -47.59 -40.51 12.16
C VAL A 52 -46.94 -41.86 11.95
N LYS A 53 -47.74 -42.93 11.88
CA LYS A 53 -47.26 -44.23 11.39
C LYS A 53 -47.12 -44.17 9.87
N SER A 54 -45.93 -43.86 9.40
CA SER A 54 -45.61 -43.66 7.99
C SER A 54 -44.88 -44.85 7.37
N ARG A 55 -44.44 -45.84 8.15
CA ARG A 55 -43.59 -46.95 7.69
C ARG A 55 -44.08 -48.34 8.13
N ASP A 56 -43.74 -49.35 7.34
CA ASP A 56 -44.00 -50.76 7.68
C ASP A 56 -42.94 -51.33 8.64
N ALA A 57 -43.08 -52.60 9.06
CA ALA A 57 -42.19 -53.23 10.05
C ALA A 57 -40.73 -53.39 9.56
N THR A 58 -40.47 -53.12 8.28
CA THR A 58 -39.12 -53.13 7.68
C THR A 58 -38.55 -51.71 7.52
N GLY A 59 -39.31 -50.67 7.89
CA GLY A 59 -38.92 -49.26 7.77
C GLY A 59 -39.22 -48.65 6.39
N ALA A 60 -39.85 -49.40 5.49
CA ALA A 60 -40.24 -48.91 4.17
C ALA A 60 -41.49 -48.01 4.27
N PRO A 61 -41.60 -46.92 3.48
CA PRO A 61 -42.75 -46.03 3.51
C PRO A 61 -44.06 -46.75 3.19
N LEU A 62 -45.11 -46.49 3.97
CA LEU A 62 -46.46 -46.96 3.72
C LEU A 62 -47.09 -46.16 2.56
N PRO A 63 -47.96 -46.77 1.76
CA PRO A 63 -48.82 -46.04 0.85
C PRO A 63 -49.65 -45.01 1.62
N ALA A 64 -49.91 -43.84 1.03
CA ALA A 64 -50.62 -42.74 1.70
C ALA A 64 -51.96 -43.15 2.35
N ALA A 65 -52.70 -44.11 1.76
CA ALA A 65 -53.96 -44.63 2.30
C ALA A 65 -53.80 -45.53 3.55
N SER A 66 -52.58 -45.93 3.89
CA SER A 66 -52.23 -46.78 5.03
C SER A 66 -51.49 -46.02 6.14
N VAL A 67 -51.20 -44.73 5.92
CA VAL A 67 -50.63 -43.84 6.93
C VAL A 67 -51.71 -43.54 7.95
N THR A 68 -51.40 -43.76 9.22
CA THR A 68 -52.30 -43.44 10.35
C THR A 68 -51.63 -42.47 11.30
N TYR A 69 -52.40 -41.61 11.96
CA TYR A 69 -51.83 -40.61 12.85
C TYR A 69 -52.55 -40.51 14.20
N ALA A 70 -51.83 -40.12 15.24
CA ALA A 70 -52.38 -39.68 16.52
C ALA A 70 -52.12 -38.17 16.65
N TYR A 71 -53.20 -37.39 16.78
CA TYR A 71 -53.18 -35.94 16.85
C TYR A 71 -53.28 -35.45 18.29
N ILE A 72 -52.35 -34.60 18.70
CA ILE A 72 -52.24 -34.05 20.05
C ILE A 72 -52.34 -32.51 19.95
N PRO A 73 -53.55 -31.93 20.10
CA PRO A 73 -53.76 -30.50 19.94
C PRO A 73 -53.28 -29.67 21.13
N ASN A 74 -52.89 -28.42 20.88
CA ASN A 74 -52.54 -27.37 21.84
C ASN A 74 -51.43 -27.80 22.82
N MET A 75 -50.30 -28.26 22.31
CA MET A 75 -49.17 -28.63 23.16
C MET A 75 -48.40 -27.40 23.64
N LEU A 76 -48.02 -27.42 24.93
CA LEU A 76 -47.04 -26.53 25.54
C LEU A 76 -46.00 -27.44 26.20
N LEU A 77 -44.77 -27.47 25.67
CA LEU A 77 -43.70 -28.37 26.10
C LEU A 77 -43.03 -27.82 27.37
N ARG A 78 -42.78 -28.70 28.35
CA ARG A 78 -42.00 -28.39 29.57
C ARG A 78 -41.50 -29.69 30.21
N GLN A 79 -40.20 -29.86 30.31
CA GLN A 79 -39.59 -31.05 30.95
C GLN A 79 -39.15 -30.76 32.39
N VAL A 80 -39.39 -31.73 33.27
CA VAL A 80 -38.92 -31.74 34.68
C VAL A 80 -38.24 -33.10 34.92
N GLY A 81 -36.92 -33.05 35.19
CA GLY A 81 -36.02 -33.96 35.92
C GLY A 81 -36.24 -35.49 35.99
N GLY A 82 -35.15 -36.27 35.89
CA GLY A 82 -35.09 -37.65 36.37
C GLY A 82 -33.73 -38.37 36.20
N THR A 83 -33.22 -38.97 37.29
CA THR A 83 -32.04 -39.84 37.38
C THR A 83 -32.44 -41.32 37.36
N ASP A 84 -32.29 -42.08 36.26
CA ASP A 84 -31.83 -43.48 36.26
C ASP A 84 -31.76 -44.15 34.87
N SER A 85 -31.15 -45.34 34.84
CA SER A 85 -30.36 -45.92 33.75
C SER A 85 -31.05 -47.01 32.87
N SER A 86 -31.15 -46.71 31.55
CA SER A 86 -31.09 -47.61 30.35
C SER A 86 -32.27 -48.57 30.00
N PRO A 87 -32.53 -48.97 28.72
CA PRO A 87 -32.11 -48.42 27.40
C PRO A 87 -33.22 -48.27 26.30
N VAL A 88 -32.79 -47.61 25.20
CA VAL A 88 -33.25 -47.56 23.78
C VAL A 88 -34.53 -46.81 23.38
N SER A 89 -34.35 -45.53 23.06
CA SER A 89 -35.03 -44.80 21.99
C SER A 89 -34.17 -43.60 21.58
N SER A 90 -34.09 -43.32 20.27
CA SER A 90 -33.58 -42.05 19.77
C SER A 90 -34.44 -40.93 20.36
N ASN A 91 -33.91 -40.18 21.33
CA ASN A 91 -34.66 -39.16 22.04
C ASN A 91 -34.46 -37.81 21.34
N ILE A 92 -35.53 -37.28 20.75
CA ILE A 92 -35.66 -35.84 20.48
C ILE A 92 -36.04 -35.20 21.82
N VAL A 93 -35.25 -34.25 22.29
CA VAL A 93 -35.51 -33.52 23.54
C VAL A 93 -35.90 -32.08 23.20
N LEU A 94 -37.12 -31.70 23.60
CA LEU A 94 -37.66 -30.34 23.53
C LEU A 94 -37.66 -29.76 24.94
N SER A 95 -36.87 -28.72 25.16
CA SER A 95 -36.70 -28.05 26.45
C SER A 95 -37.54 -26.76 26.48
N ASN A 96 -38.14 -26.46 27.63
CA ASN A 96 -38.61 -25.11 27.97
C ASN A 96 -38.17 -24.87 29.43
N GLY A 97 -37.21 -23.96 29.61
CA GLY A 97 -36.96 -23.30 30.88
C GLY A 97 -36.31 -24.13 31.99
N GLY A 98 -35.29 -24.92 31.69
CA GLY A 98 -34.31 -25.35 32.70
C GLY A 98 -34.08 -26.87 32.82
N GLN A 99 -33.14 -27.35 31.99
CA GLN A 99 -32.34 -28.59 32.04
C GLN A 99 -33.05 -29.95 32.22
N LEU A 100 -32.88 -30.86 31.24
CA LEU A 100 -32.25 -32.19 31.44
C LEU A 100 -32.09 -33.03 30.15
N TYR A 101 -30.85 -33.47 29.90
CA TYR A 101 -30.39 -34.49 28.92
C TYR A 101 -30.76 -35.93 29.30
N ILE A 102 -31.01 -36.82 28.31
CA ILE A 102 -30.34 -38.14 28.15
C ILE A 102 -30.40 -38.60 26.67
N GLY A 103 -29.23 -38.79 26.06
CA GLY A 103 -29.03 -39.26 24.69
C GLY A 103 -28.98 -40.77 24.46
N ASP A 104 -28.82 -41.15 23.19
CA ASP A 104 -27.90 -42.23 22.78
C ASP A 104 -27.32 -42.02 21.36
N ARG A 105 -25.99 -42.22 21.27
CA ARG A 105 -25.12 -42.36 20.09
C ARG A 105 -25.03 -41.15 19.13
N LEU A 106 -24.00 -40.35 19.43
CA LEU A 106 -23.07 -39.62 18.54
C LEU A 106 -23.36 -38.14 18.29
N THR A 107 -24.60 -37.65 18.42
CA THR A 107 -24.96 -36.22 18.40
C THR A 107 -26.33 -36.05 19.06
N ASP A 108 -26.41 -35.29 20.16
CA ASP A 108 -27.69 -34.96 20.82
C ASP A 108 -28.30 -33.71 20.18
N THR A 109 -29.50 -33.76 19.57
CA THR A 109 -30.15 -32.58 18.97
C THR A 109 -31.02 -31.84 20.00
N LEU A 110 -30.69 -30.57 20.26
CA LEU A 110 -31.49 -29.62 21.04
C LEU A 110 -32.17 -28.63 20.10
N THR A 111 -33.47 -28.44 20.27
CA THR A 111 -34.27 -27.44 19.55
C THR A 111 -34.98 -26.56 20.58
N ASP A 112 -34.71 -25.27 20.58
CA ASP A 112 -35.31 -24.30 21.50
C ASP A 112 -36.57 -23.61 20.91
N ASP A 113 -37.41 -23.01 21.76
CA ASP A 113 -38.60 -22.22 21.40
C ASP A 113 -38.19 -20.78 21.03
N ALA A 114 -39.06 -20.02 20.36
CA ALA A 114 -38.82 -18.70 19.77
C ALA A 114 -38.65 -17.53 20.78
N GLY A 115 -37.89 -17.71 21.87
CA GLY A 115 -37.64 -16.69 22.88
C GLY A 115 -36.22 -16.76 23.47
N ASN A 116 -35.73 -15.64 23.99
CA ASN A 116 -34.37 -15.52 24.52
C ASN A 116 -34.09 -16.53 25.64
N ASP A 117 -33.21 -17.50 25.39
CA ASP A 117 -32.91 -18.58 26.34
C ASP A 117 -31.39 -18.82 26.55
N ALA A 118 -31.05 -19.52 27.64
CA ALA A 118 -29.67 -19.84 28.01
C ALA A 118 -29.44 -21.36 28.06
N THR A 119 -28.72 -21.88 27.08
CA THR A 119 -28.34 -23.29 26.93
C THR A 119 -26.87 -23.47 27.33
N ALA A 120 -26.61 -24.11 28.46
CA ALA A 120 -25.25 -24.41 28.93
C ALA A 120 -25.05 -25.92 29.14
N LEU A 121 -24.19 -26.51 28.31
CA LEU A 121 -23.94 -27.95 28.21
C LEU A 121 -22.57 -28.29 28.79
N SER A 122 -22.34 -27.96 30.06
CA SER A 122 -20.97 -28.05 30.59
C SER A 122 -20.50 -29.49 30.89
N THR A 123 -19.23 -29.74 30.58
CA THR A 123 -18.33 -30.82 31.07
C THR A 123 -18.43 -32.23 30.47
N GLN A 124 -19.03 -32.43 29.30
CA GLN A 124 -19.03 -33.76 28.66
C GLN A 124 -18.18 -33.78 27.38
N LEU A 125 -17.34 -34.81 27.25
CA LEU A 125 -16.60 -35.18 26.02
C LEU A 125 -17.52 -35.63 24.87
N GLN A 126 -18.80 -35.24 24.87
CA GLN A 126 -19.81 -35.74 23.94
C GLN A 126 -20.26 -34.62 23.02
N SER A 127 -20.15 -34.86 21.71
CA SER A 127 -20.67 -34.01 20.66
C SER A 127 -22.19 -33.81 20.78
N VAL A 128 -22.62 -32.55 20.69
CA VAL A 128 -24.02 -32.12 20.68
C VAL A 128 -24.34 -31.36 19.39
N GLN A 129 -25.62 -31.28 19.07
CA GLN A 129 -26.14 -30.44 18.01
C GLN A 129 -27.21 -29.50 18.59
N VAL A 130 -27.07 -28.19 18.44
CA VAL A 130 -27.98 -27.19 19.00
C VAL A 130 -28.60 -26.33 17.89
N TRP A 131 -29.89 -26.05 18.01
CA TRP A 131 -30.65 -25.11 17.18
C TRP A 131 -31.34 -24.08 18.08
N GLY A 132 -30.91 -22.81 18.02
CA GLY A 132 -31.53 -21.67 18.73
C GLY A 132 -32.89 -21.26 18.14
N LEU A 133 -33.05 -21.43 16.82
CA LEU A 133 -34.24 -21.07 16.04
C LEU A 133 -34.52 -19.57 15.99
N GLY A 134 -35.02 -18.98 17.08
CA GLY A 134 -35.48 -17.59 17.06
C GLY A 134 -35.44 -16.91 18.41
N GLY A 135 -34.97 -15.67 18.44
CA GLY A 135 -34.76 -14.93 19.69
C GLY A 135 -33.29 -14.65 19.89
N ALA A 136 -32.95 -13.87 20.90
CA ALA A 136 -31.54 -13.65 21.24
C ALA A 136 -31.10 -14.69 22.27
N ASP A 137 -30.35 -15.70 21.83
CA ASP A 137 -29.98 -16.87 22.61
C ASP A 137 -28.59 -16.77 23.22
N THR A 138 -28.33 -17.56 24.26
CA THR A 138 -26.99 -17.77 24.82
C THR A 138 -26.70 -19.27 24.85
N ILE A 139 -25.81 -19.75 23.98
CA ILE A 139 -25.52 -21.16 23.76
C ILE A 139 -24.07 -21.47 24.14
N SER A 140 -23.84 -22.56 24.90
CA SER A 140 -22.51 -23.08 25.23
C SER A 140 -22.50 -24.61 25.21
N THR A 141 -21.67 -25.24 24.38
CA THR A 141 -21.78 -26.68 24.05
C THR A 141 -20.79 -27.64 24.73
N GLY A 142 -19.61 -27.20 25.14
CA GLY A 142 -18.78 -27.95 26.10
C GLY A 142 -17.43 -28.41 25.56
N ASP A 143 -17.05 -29.68 25.75
CA ASP A 143 -15.75 -30.24 25.33
C ASP A 143 -15.89 -31.19 24.10
N GLY A 144 -17.07 -31.24 23.47
CA GLY A 144 -17.42 -32.15 22.38
C GLY A 144 -17.11 -31.54 21.01
N ALA A 145 -17.12 -32.35 19.94
CA ALA A 145 -17.11 -31.80 18.58
C ALA A 145 -18.56 -31.47 18.19
N ASP A 146 -18.97 -30.25 18.47
CA ASP A 146 -20.35 -29.79 18.52
C ASP A 146 -20.79 -29.14 17.21
N ARG A 147 -22.11 -29.04 17.03
CA ARG A 147 -22.70 -28.38 15.87
C ARG A 147 -23.80 -27.42 16.31
N VAL A 148 -23.60 -26.12 16.15
CA VAL A 148 -24.52 -25.11 16.66
C VAL A 148 -25.09 -24.27 15.53
N TYR A 149 -26.37 -23.98 15.59
CA TYR A 149 -27.09 -23.09 14.68
C TYR A 149 -27.90 -22.08 15.49
N GLY A 150 -27.51 -20.80 15.51
CA GLY A 150 -28.30 -19.75 16.17
C GLY A 150 -29.62 -19.49 15.43
N ASN A 151 -29.54 -19.33 14.11
CA ASN A 151 -30.64 -19.10 13.14
C ASN A 151 -31.15 -17.65 13.09
N THR A 152 -31.97 -17.19 14.01
CA THR A 152 -32.51 -15.82 13.93
C THR A 152 -32.49 -15.14 15.29
N GLY A 153 -32.06 -13.88 15.29
CA GLY A 153 -31.94 -13.08 16.51
C GLY A 153 -30.48 -12.97 16.93
N ALA A 154 -30.17 -11.96 17.74
CA ALA A 154 -28.80 -11.67 18.15
C ALA A 154 -28.29 -12.66 19.21
N ASP A 155 -27.58 -13.69 18.76
CA ASP A 155 -27.16 -14.84 19.55
C ASP A 155 -25.75 -14.68 20.16
N SER A 156 -25.51 -15.35 21.28
CA SER A 156 -24.20 -15.47 21.91
C SER A 156 -23.84 -16.94 22.04
N ILE A 157 -22.88 -17.41 21.24
CA ILE A 157 -22.58 -18.83 21.04
C ILE A 157 -21.12 -19.13 21.40
N SER A 158 -20.89 -20.21 22.14
CA SER A 158 -19.55 -20.74 22.47
C SER A 158 -19.50 -22.25 22.28
N GLY A 159 -18.64 -22.74 21.37
CA GLY A 159 -18.39 -24.17 21.16
C GLY A 159 -17.74 -24.82 22.38
N GLY A 160 -16.70 -24.17 22.88
CA GLY A 160 -15.93 -24.65 24.02
C GLY A 160 -14.72 -25.42 23.51
N ALA A 161 -14.30 -26.51 24.15
CA ALA A 161 -13.24 -27.34 23.59
C ALA A 161 -13.82 -28.35 22.59
N GLY A 162 -13.05 -28.79 21.61
CA GLY A 162 -13.54 -29.70 20.57
C GLY A 162 -13.25 -29.17 19.18
N ASN A 163 -13.78 -29.85 18.17
CA ASN A 163 -13.71 -29.36 16.79
C ASN A 163 -15.14 -29.07 16.37
N ASP A 164 -15.54 -27.83 16.49
CA ASP A 164 -16.93 -27.40 16.44
C ASP A 164 -17.32 -26.89 15.05
N SER A 165 -18.61 -26.89 14.77
CA SER A 165 -19.20 -26.28 13.58
C SER A 165 -20.32 -25.36 14.00
N ILE A 166 -20.06 -24.06 14.01
CA ILE A 166 -20.94 -23.05 14.58
C ILE A 166 -21.39 -22.10 13.49
N TYR A 167 -22.70 -21.83 13.44
CA TYR A 167 -23.35 -20.91 12.52
C TYR A 167 -24.20 -19.93 13.35
N GLY A 168 -23.88 -18.63 13.32
CA GLY A 168 -24.60 -17.56 14.01
C GLY A 168 -26.02 -17.45 13.46
N GLY A 169 -26.16 -17.02 12.21
CA GLY A 169 -27.43 -17.06 11.49
C GLY A 169 -27.84 -15.70 10.96
N GLN A 170 -28.90 -15.11 11.49
CA GLN A 170 -29.40 -13.81 11.08
C GLN A 170 -29.39 -12.87 12.28
N GLU A 171 -29.14 -11.59 11.98
CA GLU A 171 -28.91 -10.53 12.97
C GLU A 171 -27.51 -10.62 13.57
N ASN A 172 -27.20 -9.75 14.53
CA ASN A 172 -25.83 -9.52 14.97
C ASN A 172 -25.45 -10.49 16.09
N ASP A 173 -24.58 -11.44 15.77
CA ASP A 173 -24.20 -12.53 16.66
C ASP A 173 -22.83 -12.31 17.31
N THR A 174 -22.58 -13.03 18.40
CA THR A 174 -21.27 -13.14 19.03
C THR A 174 -20.94 -14.62 19.15
N VAL A 175 -19.96 -15.08 18.37
CA VAL A 175 -19.69 -16.49 18.14
C VAL A 175 -18.23 -16.81 18.48
N SER A 176 -17.99 -17.82 19.31
CA SER A 176 -16.64 -18.31 19.65
C SER A 176 -16.53 -19.81 19.43
N GLY A 177 -15.53 -20.26 18.67
CA GLY A 177 -15.16 -21.67 18.52
C GLY A 177 -14.70 -22.26 19.85
N GLY A 178 -13.61 -21.69 20.37
CA GLY A 178 -13.10 -21.99 21.70
C GLY A 178 -11.75 -22.69 21.61
N GLY A 179 -11.71 -24.01 21.71
CA GLY A 179 -10.46 -24.75 21.78
C GLY A 179 -10.47 -26.03 20.95
N GLY A 180 -9.80 -26.00 19.81
CA GLY A 180 -9.58 -27.10 18.89
C GLY A 180 -9.69 -26.57 17.48
N ASN A 181 -10.00 -27.41 16.50
CA ASN A 181 -10.04 -26.94 15.11
C ASN A 181 -11.49 -26.75 14.68
N ASP A 182 -11.93 -25.50 14.70
CA ASP A 182 -13.32 -25.11 14.58
C ASP A 182 -13.64 -24.58 13.17
N ASN A 183 -14.93 -24.66 12.82
CA ASN A 183 -15.50 -23.96 11.68
C ASN A 183 -16.59 -23.04 12.20
N VAL A 184 -16.33 -21.73 12.13
CA VAL A 184 -17.19 -20.71 12.75
C VAL A 184 -17.66 -19.74 11.67
N ALA A 185 -18.96 -19.54 11.56
CA ALA A 185 -19.58 -18.59 10.65
C ALA A 185 -20.50 -17.63 11.41
N GLY A 186 -20.35 -16.31 11.21
CA GLY A 186 -21.33 -15.31 11.65
C GLY A 186 -22.63 -15.38 10.85
N ASP A 187 -22.50 -15.61 9.54
CA ASP A 187 -23.56 -15.67 8.53
C ASP A 187 -24.10 -14.29 8.10
N ALA A 188 -25.21 -13.78 8.63
CA ALA A 188 -25.83 -12.54 8.14
C ALA A 188 -26.14 -11.59 9.29
N GLY A 189 -25.44 -10.48 9.35
CA GLY A 189 -25.48 -9.56 10.49
C GLY A 189 -24.16 -8.83 10.59
N ASN A 190 -24.04 -7.96 11.58
CA ASN A 190 -22.74 -7.43 11.97
C ASN A 190 -22.26 -8.25 13.16
N ASP A 191 -21.41 -9.23 12.91
CA ASP A 191 -21.08 -10.31 13.83
C ASP A 191 -19.74 -10.08 14.52
N GLN A 192 -19.56 -10.68 15.69
CA GLN A 192 -18.27 -10.84 16.35
C GLN A 192 -17.89 -12.31 16.33
N VAL A 193 -16.85 -12.66 15.58
CA VAL A 193 -16.41 -14.05 15.38
C VAL A 193 -15.03 -14.25 16.00
N ASN A 194 -14.91 -15.21 16.92
CA ASN A 194 -13.65 -15.59 17.54
C ASN A 194 -13.35 -17.08 17.27
N GLY A 195 -12.17 -17.38 16.74
CA GLY A 195 -11.74 -18.78 16.52
C GLY A 195 -11.42 -19.47 17.84
N GLY A 196 -10.53 -18.84 18.60
CA GLY A 196 -9.99 -19.37 19.84
C GLY A 196 -8.69 -20.13 19.57
N SER A 197 -8.35 -21.11 20.38
CA SER A 197 -7.10 -21.84 20.21
C SER A 197 -7.26 -23.01 19.24
N GLY A 198 -6.43 -23.09 18.21
CA GLY A 198 -6.34 -24.24 17.31
C GLY A 198 -6.22 -23.81 15.86
N ASN A 199 -6.59 -24.66 14.91
CA ASN A 199 -6.51 -24.28 13.50
C ASN A 199 -7.92 -24.18 12.94
N ASP A 200 -8.41 -22.96 12.82
CA ASP A 200 -9.81 -22.66 12.58
C ASP A 200 -10.06 -22.18 11.15
N ILE A 201 -11.31 -22.31 10.74
CA ILE A 201 -11.83 -21.68 9.53
C ILE A 201 -12.95 -20.74 9.95
N LEU A 202 -12.75 -19.45 9.71
CA LEU A 202 -13.65 -18.39 10.15
C LEU A 202 -14.29 -17.72 8.93
N TYR A 203 -15.59 -17.51 9.01
CA TYR A 203 -16.39 -16.77 8.05
C TYR A 203 -17.12 -15.64 8.79
N GLY A 204 -16.90 -14.38 8.44
CA GLY A 204 -17.74 -13.28 8.95
C GLY A 204 -19.14 -13.43 8.36
N GLY A 205 -19.24 -13.24 7.05
CA GLY A 205 -20.44 -13.56 6.30
C GLY A 205 -20.97 -12.37 5.52
N ALA A 206 -22.02 -11.71 5.98
CA ALA A 206 -22.62 -10.56 5.31
C ALA A 206 -23.07 -9.52 6.34
N GLY A 207 -22.62 -8.29 6.18
CA GLY A 207 -22.69 -7.23 7.18
C GLY A 207 -21.28 -6.94 7.68
N ASN A 208 -21.13 -5.95 8.56
CA ASN A 208 -19.82 -5.47 8.98
C ASN A 208 -19.34 -6.25 10.20
N ASP A 209 -18.43 -7.17 9.98
CA ASP A 209 -18.01 -8.18 10.94
C ASP A 209 -16.70 -7.81 11.64
N VAL A 210 -16.52 -8.30 12.87
CA VAL A 210 -15.27 -8.21 13.62
C VAL A 210 -14.77 -9.62 13.90
N ILE A 211 -13.60 -9.96 13.38
CA ILE A 211 -13.05 -11.31 13.46
C ILE A 211 -11.71 -11.31 14.21
N ASP A 212 -11.61 -12.19 15.19
CA ASP A 212 -10.39 -12.44 15.97
C ASP A 212 -10.05 -13.94 15.93
N PRO A 213 -9.04 -14.36 15.15
CA PRO A 213 -8.68 -15.76 15.06
C PRO A 213 -7.94 -16.32 16.29
N ASP A 214 -7.43 -15.49 17.21
CA ASP A 214 -6.62 -15.93 18.37
C ASP A 214 -5.44 -16.82 17.91
N THR A 215 -5.17 -17.93 18.59
CA THR A 215 -3.94 -18.71 18.46
C THR A 215 -4.08 -19.91 17.53
N GLY A 216 -3.07 -20.09 16.67
CA GLY A 216 -2.88 -21.25 15.81
C GLY A 216 -2.92 -20.88 14.32
N ASN A 217 -3.17 -21.85 13.43
CA ASN A 217 -3.11 -21.59 11.99
C ASN A 217 -4.50 -21.50 11.38
N ASP A 218 -4.95 -20.27 11.11
CA ASP A 218 -6.34 -20.01 10.77
C ASP A 218 -6.50 -19.53 9.35
N THR A 219 -7.64 -19.86 8.77
CA THR A 219 -8.09 -19.30 7.49
C THR A 219 -9.32 -18.45 7.74
N ILE A 220 -9.24 -17.18 7.38
CA ILE A 220 -10.28 -16.19 7.61
C ILE A 220 -10.84 -15.75 6.25
N PHE A 221 -12.17 -15.74 6.15
CA PHE A 221 -12.91 -15.12 5.06
C PHE A 221 -13.84 -14.08 5.66
N ALA A 222 -13.55 -12.80 5.46
CA ALA A 222 -14.31 -11.72 6.08
C ALA A 222 -15.77 -11.73 5.59
N GLY A 223 -15.97 -11.76 4.27
CA GLY A 223 -17.29 -11.85 3.67
C GLY A 223 -17.80 -10.47 3.27
N ASN A 224 -19.08 -10.33 2.88
CA ASN A 224 -19.55 -9.06 2.36
C ASN A 224 -19.77 -8.03 3.46
N GLY A 225 -18.97 -6.99 3.56
CA GLY A 225 -19.15 -5.99 4.59
C GLY A 225 -18.01 -5.01 4.61
N ASN A 226 -18.07 -4.04 5.52
CA ASN A 226 -16.84 -3.36 5.91
C ASN A 226 -16.35 -4.05 7.18
N ASP A 227 -15.45 -5.01 7.01
CA ASP A 227 -15.05 -5.95 8.04
C ASP A 227 -13.75 -5.52 8.72
N THR A 228 -13.52 -6.07 9.90
CA THR A 228 -12.30 -5.85 10.67
C THR A 228 -11.73 -7.18 11.13
N VAL A 229 -10.53 -7.52 10.68
CA VAL A 229 -9.78 -8.67 11.19
C VAL A 229 -8.65 -8.16 12.09
N THR A 230 -8.71 -8.50 13.37
CA THR A 230 -7.66 -8.18 14.34
C THR A 230 -6.94 -9.46 14.75
N VAL A 231 -5.63 -9.53 14.51
CA VAL A 231 -4.76 -10.62 14.97
C VAL A 231 -3.78 -10.02 15.99
N GLY A 232 -3.80 -10.47 17.24
CA GLY A 232 -3.33 -9.65 18.36
C GLY A 232 -2.67 -10.41 19.51
N ASP A 233 -2.47 -9.73 20.64
CA ASP A 233 -2.27 -10.34 21.98
C ASP A 233 -1.24 -11.48 22.12
N SER A 234 -0.15 -11.44 21.35
CA SER A 234 0.89 -12.50 21.31
C SER A 234 0.42 -13.79 20.65
N ASP A 235 -0.53 -13.69 19.72
CA ASP A 235 -1.01 -14.78 18.89
C ASP A 235 0.16 -15.49 18.20
N THR A 236 0.04 -16.80 18.19
CA THR A 236 1.01 -17.70 17.55
C THR A 236 0.36 -18.36 16.35
N GLY A 237 1.19 -18.81 15.41
CA GLY A 237 0.71 -19.49 14.20
C GLY A 237 0.36 -18.53 13.08
N ASN A 238 0.22 -19.10 11.88
CA ASN A 238 0.12 -18.38 10.63
C ASN A 238 -1.34 -18.06 10.32
N LYS A 239 -1.62 -16.87 9.79
CA LYS A 239 -2.98 -16.50 9.37
C LYS A 239 -3.02 -16.36 7.85
N LEU A 240 -4.06 -16.92 7.25
CA LEU A 240 -4.40 -16.71 5.86
C LEU A 240 -5.74 -15.96 5.82
N ILE A 241 -5.69 -14.70 5.41
CA ILE A 241 -6.80 -13.76 5.52
C ILE A 241 -7.24 -13.37 4.11
N TYR A 242 -8.55 -13.50 3.84
CA TYR A 242 -9.21 -13.06 2.61
C TYR A 242 -10.27 -12.01 2.93
N MET A 243 -10.04 -10.80 2.44
CA MET A 243 -11.00 -9.70 2.40
C MET A 243 -11.92 -9.82 1.19
N ASP A 244 -13.00 -9.04 1.19
CA ASP A 244 -14.02 -9.13 0.16
C ASP A 244 -13.87 -8.06 -0.91
N LYS A 245 -14.95 -7.49 -1.45
CA LYS A 245 -14.89 -6.42 -2.45
C LYS A 245 -15.28 -5.08 -1.86
N LEU A 246 -15.47 -4.94 -0.56
CA LEU A 246 -15.84 -3.70 0.12
C LEU A 246 -14.63 -3.18 0.92
N GLN A 247 -14.83 -2.14 1.74
CA GLN A 247 -13.73 -1.49 2.45
C GLN A 247 -13.50 -2.17 3.80
N ASP A 248 -12.40 -2.88 3.91
CA ASP A 248 -12.01 -3.70 5.03
C ASP A 248 -10.78 -3.15 5.77
N TYR A 249 -10.59 -3.64 6.99
CA TYR A 249 -9.46 -3.28 7.84
C TYR A 249 -8.80 -4.51 8.45
N VAL A 250 -7.51 -4.67 8.20
CA VAL A 250 -6.67 -5.73 8.77
C VAL A 250 -5.67 -5.12 9.72
N ASN A 251 -5.67 -5.62 10.96
CA ASN A 251 -4.74 -5.19 11.99
C ASN A 251 -3.99 -6.40 12.56
N ILE A 252 -2.68 -6.47 12.33
CA ILE A 252 -1.81 -7.53 12.84
C ILE A 252 -0.83 -6.92 13.84
N ILE A 253 -1.04 -7.19 15.12
CA ILE A 253 -0.29 -6.59 16.23
C ILE A 253 0.38 -7.63 17.12
N SER A 254 1.68 -7.47 17.34
CA SER A 254 2.44 -8.22 18.36
C SER A 254 2.38 -9.75 18.19
N THR A 255 2.35 -10.25 16.95
CA THR A 255 2.28 -11.68 16.66
C THR A 255 3.66 -12.31 16.38
N THR A 256 3.67 -13.63 16.19
CA THR A 256 4.89 -14.40 15.88
C THR A 256 4.82 -15.24 14.60
N GLY A 257 3.66 -15.27 13.95
CA GLY A 257 3.40 -16.09 12.78
C GLY A 257 3.81 -15.45 11.48
N ASP A 258 3.94 -16.28 10.45
CA ASP A 258 3.99 -15.80 9.07
C ASP A 258 2.56 -15.63 8.58
N HIS A 259 2.19 -14.43 8.14
CA HIS A 259 0.82 -14.10 7.73
C HIS A 259 0.73 -13.82 6.24
N VAL A 260 -0.40 -14.18 5.64
CA VAL A 260 -0.74 -13.83 4.27
C VAL A 260 -2.10 -13.15 4.29
N VAL A 261 -2.16 -11.97 3.71
CA VAL A 261 -3.36 -11.14 3.61
C VAL A 261 -3.65 -10.93 2.13
N TYR A 262 -4.87 -11.22 1.71
CA TYR A 262 -5.40 -10.82 0.42
C TYR A 262 -6.43 -9.73 0.69
N LEU A 263 -6.12 -8.51 0.26
CA LEU A 263 -7.05 -7.38 0.23
C LEU A 263 -8.03 -7.55 -0.95
N GLY A 264 -9.04 -6.70 -0.94
CA GLY A 264 -10.18 -6.68 -1.84
C GLY A 264 -10.04 -5.76 -3.04
N GLU A 265 -11.18 -5.45 -3.67
CA GLU A 265 -11.29 -4.53 -4.83
C GLU A 265 -11.67 -3.07 -4.42
N ASN A 266 -11.63 -2.74 -3.14
CA ASN A 266 -11.96 -1.41 -2.63
C ASN A 266 -10.84 -0.94 -1.70
N ASN A 267 -10.90 0.34 -1.31
CA ASN A 267 -9.86 0.98 -0.51
C ASN A 267 -9.74 0.37 0.90
N ASP A 268 -8.88 -0.63 1.03
CA ASP A 268 -8.64 -1.37 2.25
C ASP A 268 -7.45 -0.80 3.02
N ILE A 269 -7.36 -1.16 4.30
CA ILE A 269 -6.26 -0.74 5.16
C ILE A 269 -5.65 -1.96 5.84
N ALA A 270 -4.32 -2.11 5.73
CA ALA A 270 -3.56 -3.12 6.43
C ALA A 270 -2.50 -2.49 7.34
N GLU A 271 -2.69 -2.61 8.67
CA GLU A 271 -1.74 -2.14 9.68
C GLU A 271 -1.00 -3.33 10.30
N LEU A 272 0.34 -3.33 10.19
CA LEU A 272 1.20 -4.44 10.56
C LEU A 272 2.23 -4.02 11.60
N GLU A 273 1.88 -4.11 12.88
CA GLU A 273 2.70 -3.61 13.99
C GLU A 273 3.33 -4.74 14.83
N ALA A 274 4.61 -4.61 15.15
CA ALA A 274 5.32 -5.47 16.11
C ALA A 274 5.26 -6.99 15.86
N ASN A 275 4.85 -7.46 14.67
CA ASN A 275 5.00 -8.86 14.27
C ASN A 275 6.49 -9.23 14.13
N SER A 276 6.83 -10.46 14.51
CA SER A 276 8.18 -11.02 14.35
C SER A 276 8.31 -12.02 13.20
N GLY A 277 7.21 -12.57 12.69
CA GLY A 277 7.19 -13.37 11.46
C GLY A 277 7.07 -12.52 10.22
N ASN A 278 7.13 -13.14 9.05
CA ASN A 278 7.02 -12.45 7.76
C ASN A 278 5.55 -12.24 7.38
N ILE A 279 5.24 -11.10 6.80
CA ILE A 279 3.89 -10.82 6.28
C ILE A 279 3.96 -10.64 4.77
N TYR A 280 3.04 -11.29 4.06
CA TYR A 280 2.78 -11.00 2.67
C TYR A 280 1.38 -10.41 2.54
N VAL A 281 1.29 -9.13 2.16
CA VAL A 281 0.05 -8.50 1.75
C VAL A 281 -0.03 -8.53 0.23
N HIS A 282 -1.17 -8.97 -0.29
CA HIS A 282 -1.55 -8.92 -1.68
C HIS A 282 -2.73 -7.96 -1.81
N GLY A 283 -2.51 -6.79 -2.40
CA GLY A 283 -3.57 -5.94 -2.92
C GLY A 283 -4.23 -6.52 -4.16
N ASP A 284 -5.42 -6.04 -4.50
CA ASP A 284 -6.09 -6.34 -5.77
C ASP A 284 -6.49 -5.05 -6.48
N GLY A 285 -7.54 -4.35 -6.05
CA GLY A 285 -7.89 -3.06 -6.63
C GLY A 285 -8.49 -2.12 -5.61
N GLY A 286 -8.70 -0.86 -6.00
CA GLY A 286 -9.01 0.20 -5.04
C GLY A 286 -7.74 0.78 -4.43
N ASN A 287 -7.85 1.98 -3.88
CA ASN A 287 -6.69 2.70 -3.33
C ASN A 287 -6.42 2.23 -1.90
N ASP A 288 -5.54 1.24 -1.77
CA ASP A 288 -5.21 0.57 -0.51
C ASP A 288 -4.15 1.33 0.29
N GLU A 289 -4.22 1.23 1.62
CA GLU A 289 -3.18 1.76 2.51
C GLU A 289 -2.54 0.64 3.33
N ILE A 290 -1.25 0.38 3.10
CA ILE A 290 -0.49 -0.72 3.73
C ILE A 290 0.65 -0.15 4.56
N TYR A 291 0.57 -0.32 5.88
CA TYR A 291 1.54 0.21 6.84
C TYR A 291 2.29 -0.91 7.58
N ALA A 292 3.62 -0.92 7.51
CA ALA A 292 4.47 -1.86 8.22
C ALA A 292 5.35 -1.19 9.28
N GLN A 293 5.18 -1.59 10.55
CA GLN A 293 6.01 -1.23 11.69
C GLN A 293 6.43 -2.48 12.48
N ASN A 294 7.14 -3.40 11.83
CA ASN A 294 7.39 -4.73 12.42
C ASN A 294 8.78 -5.29 12.08
N SER A 295 9.12 -6.45 12.66
CA SER A 295 10.42 -7.10 12.52
C SER A 295 10.54 -8.17 11.42
N GLY A 296 9.42 -8.50 10.77
CA GLY A 296 9.33 -9.47 9.70
C GLY A 296 10.12 -9.08 8.45
N SER A 297 10.43 -10.06 7.60
CA SER A 297 10.80 -9.76 6.22
C SER A 297 9.55 -9.79 5.36
N ASP A 298 8.98 -8.61 5.12
CA ASP A 298 7.65 -8.48 4.54
C ASP A 298 7.71 -8.21 3.04
N THR A 299 6.64 -8.60 2.36
CA THR A 299 6.32 -8.17 1.00
C THR A 299 4.95 -7.50 1.05
N LEU A 300 4.91 -6.25 0.61
CA LEU A 300 3.71 -5.41 0.60
C LEU A 300 3.46 -5.07 -0.87
N ASP A 301 2.28 -5.38 -1.35
CA ASP A 301 1.88 -5.27 -2.76
C ASP A 301 0.58 -4.48 -2.80
N GLY A 302 0.62 -3.27 -3.38
CA GLY A 302 -0.54 -2.35 -3.48
C GLY A 302 -1.61 -2.88 -4.44
N GLY A 303 -1.19 -3.40 -5.59
CA GLY A 303 -2.09 -4.07 -6.53
C GLY A 303 -2.41 -3.21 -7.75
N ASN A 304 -3.66 -2.77 -7.89
CA ASN A 304 -4.09 -1.86 -8.96
C ASN A 304 -4.73 -0.62 -8.32
N ASP A 305 -4.77 0.48 -9.07
CA ASP A 305 -5.18 1.81 -8.64
C ASP A 305 -4.10 2.50 -7.80
N ASP A 306 -4.38 3.71 -7.29
CA ASP A 306 -3.34 4.55 -6.68
C ASP A 306 -3.19 4.22 -5.20
N ASP A 307 -2.16 3.44 -4.84
CA ASP A 307 -1.98 2.86 -3.51
C ASP A 307 -0.96 3.60 -2.64
N ILE A 308 -1.06 3.40 -1.33
CA ILE A 308 -0.08 3.87 -0.35
C ILE A 308 0.59 2.67 0.32
N VAL A 309 1.90 2.53 0.12
CA VAL A 309 2.69 1.47 0.77
C VAL A 309 3.79 2.08 1.61
N ALA A 310 3.69 1.92 2.94
CA ALA A 310 4.56 2.61 3.88
C ALA A 310 5.27 1.68 4.88
N VAL A 311 6.57 1.93 5.08
CA VAL A 311 7.38 1.35 6.13
C VAL A 311 7.66 2.39 7.20
N LEU A 312 7.06 2.20 8.36
CA LEU A 312 7.11 3.14 9.47
C LEU A 312 8.37 2.96 10.33
N ASN A 313 8.67 4.00 11.12
CA ASN A 313 9.85 4.04 11.96
C ASN A 313 9.90 2.97 13.04
N GLY A 314 11.05 2.30 13.13
CA GLY A 314 11.28 1.17 14.05
C GLY A 314 11.05 -0.20 13.41
N SER A 315 10.70 -0.25 12.13
CA SER A 315 10.74 -1.48 11.34
C SER A 315 12.16 -2.07 11.31
N VAL A 316 12.23 -3.40 11.23
CA VAL A 316 13.46 -4.14 10.94
C VAL A 316 13.16 -5.29 9.97
N GLY A 317 14.21 -5.95 9.46
CA GLY A 317 14.06 -7.02 8.46
C GLY A 317 14.18 -6.50 7.04
N LYS A 318 13.87 -7.33 6.05
CA LYS A 318 13.82 -6.89 4.64
C LYS A 318 12.40 -6.52 4.26
N LYS A 319 12.18 -5.38 3.63
CA LYS A 319 10.86 -4.99 3.13
C LYS A 319 10.92 -4.92 1.62
N THR A 320 10.01 -5.63 0.97
CA THR A 320 9.79 -5.54 -0.48
C THR A 320 8.49 -4.79 -0.66
N LEU A 321 8.54 -3.64 -1.30
CA LEU A 321 7.40 -2.76 -1.55
C LEU A 321 7.12 -2.80 -3.05
N LEU A 322 5.91 -3.18 -3.41
CA LEU A 322 5.43 -3.23 -4.78
C LEU A 322 4.24 -2.27 -4.83
N GLY A 323 4.28 -1.27 -5.71
CA GLY A 323 3.13 -0.39 -5.95
C GLY A 323 2.09 -1.16 -6.76
N GLY A 324 2.40 -1.39 -8.04
CA GLY A 324 1.59 -2.21 -8.92
C GLY A 324 1.21 -1.46 -10.19
N PHE A 325 -0.08 -1.24 -10.42
CA PHE A 325 -0.57 -0.40 -11.50
C PHE A 325 -1.30 0.80 -10.90
N GLY A 326 -0.97 2.03 -11.27
CA GLY A 326 -1.57 3.24 -10.69
C GLY A 326 -0.49 4.23 -10.33
N ASP A 327 -0.87 5.44 -9.96
CA ASP A 327 0.10 6.44 -9.51
C ASP A 327 0.36 6.23 -8.00
N ASP A 328 1.33 5.38 -7.65
CA ASP A 328 1.52 4.88 -6.28
C ASP A 328 2.40 5.79 -5.40
N GLU A 329 2.09 5.85 -4.11
CA GLU A 329 2.89 6.51 -3.09
C GLU A 329 3.59 5.48 -2.18
N ILE A 330 4.92 5.41 -2.26
CA ILE A 330 5.73 4.47 -1.48
C ILE A 330 6.59 5.23 -0.46
N SER A 331 6.31 5.06 0.83
CA SER A 331 6.98 5.83 1.89
C SER A 331 7.86 4.97 2.80
N VAL A 332 9.12 5.38 2.96
CA VAL A 332 10.09 4.76 3.88
C VAL A 332 10.42 5.76 4.98
N GLU A 333 9.61 5.73 6.04
CA GLU A 333 9.75 6.64 7.18
C GLU A 333 10.78 6.19 8.22
N ASP A 334 11.33 4.98 8.07
CA ASP A 334 12.22 4.39 9.06
C ASP A 334 13.53 5.14 9.24
N ASN A 335 13.65 5.83 10.38
CA ASN A 335 14.78 6.65 10.78
C ASN A 335 15.67 5.97 11.82
N SER A 336 15.36 4.71 12.20
CA SER A 336 16.12 3.96 13.19
C SER A 336 17.60 3.71 12.80
N GLY A 337 17.96 4.09 11.57
CA GLY A 337 19.25 3.90 10.93
C GLY A 337 20.22 5.09 10.84
N PHE A 338 20.00 6.21 11.53
CA PHE A 338 20.99 7.29 11.59
C PHE A 338 22.29 6.79 12.27
N ALA A 339 23.31 6.52 11.46
CA ALA A 339 24.59 6.03 11.90
C ALA A 339 25.40 7.12 12.62
N SER A 340 25.32 7.13 13.95
CA SER A 340 26.48 7.50 14.77
C SER A 340 27.40 6.28 14.86
N ASP A 341 28.26 6.14 13.85
CA ASP A 341 29.50 5.34 13.82
C ASP A 341 29.49 3.81 13.92
N GLN A 342 28.35 3.08 13.88
CA GLN A 342 28.37 1.63 13.62
C GLN A 342 27.17 1.19 12.79
N ILE A 343 27.44 0.57 11.63
CA ILE A 343 26.44 -0.11 10.79
C ILE A 343 25.76 -1.20 11.63
N LEU A 344 24.59 -0.89 12.17
CA LEU A 344 23.61 -1.87 12.62
C LEU A 344 22.61 -2.06 11.46
N PRO A 345 22.04 -3.27 11.31
CA PRO A 345 21.33 -3.65 10.09
C PRO A 345 19.97 -2.96 10.07
N ASN A 346 19.90 -1.83 9.38
CA ASN A 346 18.64 -1.15 9.05
C ASN A 346 17.75 -2.07 8.21
N THR A 347 16.48 -1.73 8.17
CA THR A 347 15.52 -2.29 7.22
C THR A 347 16.08 -2.21 5.80
N GLN A 348 16.39 -3.36 5.18
CA GLN A 348 16.75 -3.39 3.76
C GLN A 348 15.45 -3.20 2.98
N VAL A 349 15.37 -2.16 2.17
CA VAL A 349 14.16 -1.88 1.37
C VAL A 349 14.43 -2.18 -0.10
N THR A 350 13.51 -2.87 -0.74
CA THR A 350 13.50 -3.05 -2.19
C THR A 350 12.16 -2.54 -2.69
N VAL A 351 12.19 -1.56 -3.58
CA VAL A 351 11.01 -0.95 -4.18
C VAL A 351 10.93 -1.33 -5.65
N SER A 352 9.74 -1.70 -6.10
CA SER A 352 9.34 -1.80 -7.49
C SER A 352 8.02 -1.07 -7.60
N ALA A 353 8.02 0.19 -8.03
CA ALA A 353 6.82 1.01 -7.99
C ALA A 353 5.77 0.52 -9.01
N GLY A 354 6.09 0.48 -10.30
CA GLY A 354 5.32 -0.35 -11.24
C GLY A 354 4.95 0.35 -12.53
N GLU A 355 3.67 0.37 -12.89
CA GLU A 355 3.15 1.18 -13.99
C GLU A 355 2.43 2.40 -13.41
N GLY A 356 2.84 3.63 -13.77
CA GLY A 356 2.22 4.85 -13.25
C GLY A 356 3.24 5.97 -13.15
N ASP A 357 2.79 7.19 -12.83
CA ASP A 357 3.72 8.24 -12.41
C ASP A 357 3.91 8.13 -10.87
N ASP A 358 4.83 7.27 -10.42
CA ASP A 358 4.96 6.87 -9.01
C ASP A 358 5.83 7.83 -8.18
N ASP A 359 5.49 8.02 -6.90
CA ASP A 359 6.25 8.82 -5.95
C ASP A 359 6.83 7.95 -4.80
N ILE A 360 8.16 7.95 -4.64
CA ILE A 360 8.87 7.20 -3.60
C ILE A 360 9.51 8.17 -2.59
N TYR A 361 9.14 8.08 -1.31
CA TYR A 361 9.63 8.97 -0.26
C TYR A 361 10.57 8.25 0.71
N TYR A 362 11.71 8.86 1.02
CA TYR A 362 12.68 8.36 1.98
C TYR A 362 12.99 9.44 3.04
N ASN A 363 12.58 9.19 4.29
CA ASN A 363 12.95 10.06 5.42
C ASN A 363 14.42 9.88 5.84
N ARG A 364 14.99 8.71 5.58
CA ARG A 364 16.41 8.40 5.76
C ARG A 364 17.14 8.46 4.43
N GLY A 365 18.46 8.64 4.45
CA GLY A 365 19.27 8.40 3.25
C GLY A 365 19.20 6.95 2.75
N LEU A 366 19.53 6.75 1.48
CA LEU A 366 19.55 5.42 0.85
C LEU A 366 20.68 4.55 1.43
N PHE A 367 20.35 3.31 1.83
CA PHE A 367 21.33 2.37 2.33
C PHE A 367 21.90 1.52 1.20
N ILE A 368 23.10 0.99 1.42
CA ILE A 368 23.92 0.30 0.40
C ILE A 368 23.28 -0.95 -0.23
N THR A 369 22.27 -1.50 0.42
CA THR A 369 21.55 -2.70 0.00
C THR A 369 20.15 -2.40 -0.51
N ASP A 370 19.76 -1.12 -0.52
CA ASP A 370 18.47 -0.71 -1.04
C ASP A 370 18.55 -0.66 -2.57
N ALA A 371 17.42 -0.98 -3.19
CA ALA A 371 17.24 -0.94 -4.64
C ALA A 371 15.84 -0.37 -4.90
N ASN A 372 15.77 0.62 -5.77
CA ASN A 372 14.51 1.24 -6.15
C ASN A 372 14.41 1.21 -7.67
N ASP A 373 13.33 0.62 -8.16
CA ASP A 373 12.92 0.63 -9.55
C ASP A 373 11.58 1.37 -9.63
N GLY A 374 11.52 2.50 -10.31
CA GLY A 374 10.25 3.22 -10.55
C GLY A 374 9.34 2.45 -11.51
N GLY A 375 9.92 1.62 -12.38
CA GLY A 375 9.16 0.84 -13.34
C GLY A 375 8.97 1.59 -14.66
N THR A 376 7.74 1.97 -15.01
CA THR A 376 7.41 2.62 -16.27
C THR A 376 6.62 3.91 -16.06
N ASP A 377 6.91 4.89 -16.92
CA ASP A 377 6.32 6.23 -16.99
C ASP A 377 7.20 7.29 -16.33
N ASN A 378 6.70 8.21 -15.48
CA ASN A 378 7.54 9.26 -14.89
C ASN A 378 7.58 9.20 -13.37
N ASP A 379 8.58 8.51 -12.88
CA ASP A 379 8.71 8.20 -11.47
C ASP A 379 9.60 9.21 -10.76
N SER A 380 9.26 9.52 -9.52
CA SER A 380 9.98 10.44 -8.67
C SER A 380 10.41 9.79 -7.37
N ILE A 381 11.60 10.14 -6.89
CA ILE A 381 12.06 9.78 -5.54
C ILE A 381 12.48 11.02 -4.77
N TYR A 382 12.11 11.07 -3.49
CA TYR A 382 12.31 12.21 -2.59
C TYR A 382 13.12 11.76 -1.37
N PHE A 383 14.09 12.59 -0.98
CA PHE A 383 14.85 12.42 0.25
C PHE A 383 14.62 13.64 1.15
N ASP A 384 13.94 13.44 2.28
CA ASP A 384 13.45 14.56 3.11
C ASP A 384 14.49 15.07 4.14
N GLY A 385 15.56 14.32 4.38
CA GLY A 385 16.62 14.66 5.31
C GLY A 385 17.97 14.91 4.62
N GLN A 386 18.94 15.41 5.39
CA GLN A 386 20.31 15.55 4.90
C GLN A 386 20.84 14.21 4.37
N THR A 387 21.27 14.22 3.12
CA THR A 387 21.64 13.08 2.32
C THR A 387 23.13 13.16 1.99
N ILE A 388 23.92 12.26 2.57
CA ILE A 388 25.33 12.05 2.19
C ILE A 388 25.43 10.68 1.55
N LEU A 389 25.43 10.64 0.22
CA LEU A 389 25.17 9.44 -0.55
C LEU A 389 26.19 9.25 -1.66
N THR A 390 26.82 8.08 -1.68
CA THR A 390 27.42 7.55 -2.91
C THR A 390 26.53 6.45 -3.41
N LEU A 391 25.68 6.78 -4.38
CA LEU A 391 24.87 5.79 -5.09
C LEU A 391 25.82 4.79 -5.74
N ARG A 392 25.48 3.50 -5.68
CA ARG A 392 26.21 2.46 -6.43
C ARG A 392 25.50 2.23 -7.76
N ASP A 393 26.15 1.44 -8.61
CA ASP A 393 25.55 0.94 -9.85
C ASP A 393 24.21 0.27 -9.52
N LYS A 394 23.12 0.78 -10.11
CA LYS A 394 21.75 0.25 -10.02
C LYS A 394 21.05 0.38 -8.66
N SER A 395 21.36 1.42 -7.91
CA SER A 395 20.57 1.77 -6.72
C SER A 395 19.24 2.44 -7.08
N LEU A 396 19.21 3.14 -8.22
CA LEU A 396 18.04 3.78 -8.81
C LEU A 396 17.94 3.34 -10.27
N GLU A 397 16.96 2.49 -10.57
CA GLU A 397 16.58 2.08 -11.92
C GLU A 397 15.23 2.74 -12.27
N ASN A 398 15.06 3.18 -13.52
CA ASN A 398 13.83 3.83 -14.00
C ASN A 398 13.27 4.90 -13.06
N ILE A 399 14.09 5.89 -12.71
CA ILE A 399 13.62 7.04 -11.90
C ILE A 399 13.84 8.30 -12.72
N GLU A 400 12.78 8.96 -13.15
CA GLU A 400 12.85 10.18 -13.95
C GLU A 400 13.42 11.34 -13.13
N THR A 401 12.95 11.50 -11.89
CA THR A 401 13.28 12.67 -11.06
C THR A 401 13.74 12.25 -9.66
N VAL A 402 14.88 12.77 -9.24
CA VAL A 402 15.35 12.67 -7.85
C VAL A 402 15.29 14.06 -7.21
N ASN A 403 14.62 14.16 -6.07
CA ASN A 403 14.47 15.38 -5.30
C ASN A 403 15.16 15.24 -3.94
N PHE A 404 16.08 16.15 -3.66
CA PHE A 404 16.77 16.25 -2.38
C PHE A 404 16.11 17.27 -1.47
N SER A 405 16.62 17.39 -0.25
CA SER A 405 15.94 18.10 0.83
C SER A 405 16.18 19.62 0.73
N SER A 406 15.87 20.37 1.80
CA SER A 406 16.32 21.77 1.91
C SER A 406 17.60 21.91 2.75
N TYR A 407 18.28 20.80 3.00
CA TYR A 407 19.56 20.74 3.67
C TYR A 407 20.67 20.56 2.64
N SER A 408 21.89 20.98 2.97
CA SER A 408 23.06 20.68 2.15
C SER A 408 23.27 19.17 1.98
N ASP A 409 23.15 18.71 0.74
CA ASP A 409 23.19 17.31 0.34
C ASP A 409 24.48 17.01 -0.47
N ASP A 410 25.15 15.87 -0.21
CA ASP A 410 26.39 15.44 -0.88
C ASP A 410 26.14 14.10 -1.58
N VAL A 411 25.93 14.15 -2.90
CA VAL A 411 25.46 13.03 -3.71
C VAL A 411 26.37 12.76 -4.89
N VAL A 412 26.84 11.52 -4.99
CA VAL A 412 27.58 11.01 -6.14
C VAL A 412 26.81 9.87 -6.79
N PHE A 413 26.40 10.08 -8.05
CA PHE A 413 25.80 9.07 -8.91
C PHE A 413 26.90 8.17 -9.49
N ALA A 414 26.77 6.85 -9.34
CA ALA A 414 27.67 5.89 -9.96
C ALA A 414 27.07 5.30 -11.23
N ASP A 415 27.93 5.01 -12.21
CA ASP A 415 27.55 4.42 -13.50
C ASP A 415 26.45 3.36 -13.38
N GLY A 416 25.40 3.51 -14.19
CA GLY A 416 24.31 2.53 -14.29
C GLY A 416 23.04 2.89 -13.53
N ASN A 417 23.00 4.04 -12.84
CA ASN A 417 21.73 4.60 -12.37
C ASN A 417 20.99 5.24 -13.55
N ASN A 418 19.68 5.01 -13.68
CA ASN A 418 18.86 5.58 -14.75
C ASN A 418 18.06 6.77 -14.21
N VAL A 419 18.77 7.87 -13.93
CA VAL A 419 18.20 9.13 -13.44
C VAL A 419 18.27 10.21 -14.51
N LYS A 420 17.16 10.88 -14.81
CA LYS A 420 17.13 11.96 -15.82
C LYS A 420 17.31 13.34 -15.21
N VAL A 421 16.70 13.60 -14.06
CA VAL A 421 16.72 14.91 -13.38
C VAL A 421 17.09 14.71 -11.90
N ALA A 422 17.99 15.54 -11.38
CA ALA A 422 18.33 15.61 -9.97
C ALA A 422 18.21 17.06 -9.48
N ASN A 423 17.44 17.28 -8.41
CA ASN A 423 17.15 18.59 -7.83
C ASN A 423 17.72 18.67 -6.41
N GLY A 424 18.69 19.56 -6.17
CA GLY A 424 19.26 19.85 -4.85
C GLY A 424 18.27 20.54 -3.92
N ASN A 425 17.47 21.46 -4.48
CA ASN A 425 16.42 22.23 -3.81
C ASN A 425 16.96 23.35 -2.92
N GLY A 426 17.43 23.09 -1.72
CA GLY A 426 17.87 24.16 -0.83
C GLY A 426 19.11 23.78 -0.02
N GLY A 427 19.96 24.76 0.25
CA GLY A 427 21.24 24.54 0.94
C GLY A 427 22.38 24.32 -0.04
N ASP A 428 23.62 24.34 0.46
CA ASP A 428 24.78 24.19 -0.42
C ASP A 428 24.97 22.72 -0.83
N ASP A 429 24.60 22.37 -2.06
CA ASP A 429 24.53 20.97 -2.53
C ASP A 429 25.73 20.56 -3.38
N TYR A 430 26.16 19.32 -3.24
CA TYR A 430 27.16 18.69 -4.10
C TYR A 430 26.51 17.56 -4.90
N LEU A 431 26.22 17.78 -6.17
CA LEU A 431 25.60 16.78 -7.06
C LEU A 431 26.60 16.38 -8.15
N SER A 432 27.04 15.12 -8.15
CA SER A 432 28.08 14.63 -9.07
C SER A 432 27.67 13.37 -9.85
N ALA A 433 27.48 13.53 -11.15
CA ALA A 433 27.37 12.48 -12.16
C ALA A 433 28.73 12.12 -12.81
N ALA A 434 29.86 12.56 -12.24
CA ALA A 434 31.20 12.39 -12.82
C ALA A 434 31.63 10.95 -13.11
N ARG A 435 30.91 9.96 -12.56
CA ARG A 435 31.20 8.54 -12.74
C ARG A 435 30.33 7.89 -13.83
N GLU A 436 29.35 8.61 -14.37
CA GLU A 436 28.45 8.15 -15.42
C GLU A 436 29.17 8.11 -16.76
N THR A 437 29.14 6.96 -17.41
CA THR A 437 29.94 6.73 -18.63
C THR A 437 29.17 6.96 -19.93
N SER A 438 27.84 7.11 -19.85
CA SER A 438 26.99 7.30 -21.03
C SER A 438 25.64 7.97 -20.79
N GLY A 439 25.19 8.10 -19.53
CA GLY A 439 23.94 8.78 -19.18
C GLY A 439 24.06 10.31 -19.31
N SER A 440 22.93 10.95 -19.60
CA SER A 440 22.79 12.42 -19.62
C SER A 440 21.89 12.84 -18.46
N TYR A 441 22.35 13.81 -17.67
CA TYR A 441 21.69 14.30 -16.47
C TYR A 441 21.24 15.74 -16.63
N THR A 442 20.10 16.08 -16.03
CA THR A 442 19.79 17.45 -15.66
C THR A 442 20.05 17.62 -14.17
N LEU A 443 21.06 18.40 -13.81
CA LEU A 443 21.40 18.74 -12.42
C LEU A 443 20.92 20.17 -12.14
N ASN A 444 20.03 20.31 -11.16
CA ASN A 444 19.51 21.60 -10.70
C ASN A 444 19.93 21.80 -9.24
N GLY A 445 20.67 22.87 -8.94
CA GLY A 445 21.05 23.24 -7.56
C GLY A 445 19.87 23.86 -6.81
N ASN A 446 19.23 24.86 -7.43
CA ASN A 446 18.14 25.68 -6.93
C ASN A 446 18.59 26.78 -5.96
N GLU A 447 18.42 26.66 -4.64
CA GLU A 447 18.87 27.69 -3.67
C GLU A 447 20.11 27.22 -2.91
N GLY A 448 21.22 27.96 -2.93
CA GLY A 448 22.44 27.57 -2.21
C GLY A 448 23.69 27.84 -3.04
N ASP A 449 24.87 27.75 -2.43
CA ASP A 449 26.13 27.80 -3.17
C ASP A 449 26.49 26.36 -3.62
N ASP A 450 26.04 25.96 -4.80
CA ASP A 450 26.02 24.56 -5.21
C ASP A 450 27.25 24.14 -6.02
N THR A 451 27.55 22.84 -6.03
CA THR A 451 28.56 22.22 -6.89
C THR A 451 27.92 21.14 -7.73
N LEU A 452 27.77 21.40 -9.03
CA LEU A 452 27.17 20.48 -9.99
C LEU A 452 28.24 19.95 -10.96
N ILE A 453 28.36 18.62 -11.06
CA ILE A 453 29.36 17.95 -11.89
C ILE A 453 28.68 16.93 -12.79
N GLY A 454 28.66 17.16 -14.10
CA GLY A 454 28.24 16.23 -15.13
C GLY A 454 29.22 15.06 -15.37
N GLY A 455 28.80 14.13 -16.21
CA GLY A 455 29.49 12.89 -16.56
C GLY A 455 30.09 12.90 -17.96
N ALA A 456 29.90 11.80 -18.68
CA ALA A 456 30.37 11.65 -20.07
C ALA A 456 29.27 11.84 -21.13
N GLY A 457 28.02 12.05 -20.70
CA GLY A 457 26.87 12.33 -21.57
C GLY A 457 26.76 13.82 -21.91
N GLY A 458 25.71 14.22 -22.63
CA GLY A 458 25.40 15.64 -22.80
C GLY A 458 24.54 16.12 -21.64
N ASP A 459 25.14 16.77 -20.67
CA ASP A 459 24.50 17.10 -19.40
C ASP A 459 23.92 18.52 -19.41
N LYS A 460 22.97 18.78 -18.52
CA LYS A 460 22.35 20.08 -18.33
C LYS A 460 22.50 20.52 -16.89
N LEU A 461 23.22 21.60 -16.65
CA LEU A 461 23.54 22.09 -15.32
C LEU A 461 22.87 23.46 -15.11
N ASN A 462 22.08 23.60 -14.06
CA ASN A 462 21.43 24.85 -13.66
C ASN A 462 21.71 25.06 -12.17
N GLY A 463 22.64 25.96 -11.84
CA GLY A 463 23.00 26.29 -10.46
C GLY A 463 21.79 26.87 -9.72
N GLY A 464 21.40 28.09 -10.05
CA GLY A 464 20.17 28.70 -9.55
C GLY A 464 20.49 29.99 -8.82
N ASN A 465 19.98 30.13 -7.59
CA ASN A 465 20.31 31.23 -6.70
C ASN A 465 21.48 30.85 -5.78
N GLY A 466 22.64 31.46 -6.00
CA GLY A 466 23.81 31.35 -5.13
C GLY A 466 25.10 31.45 -5.94
N GLU A 467 26.26 31.33 -5.29
CA GLU A 467 27.55 31.25 -6.00
C GLU A 467 27.83 29.79 -6.39
N ASP A 468 27.51 29.42 -7.64
CA ASP A 468 27.53 28.02 -8.05
C ASP A 468 28.81 27.60 -8.79
N LEU A 469 29.25 26.36 -8.58
CA LEU A 469 30.36 25.72 -9.29
C LEU A 469 29.85 24.66 -10.27
N LEU A 470 29.94 24.93 -11.57
CA LEU A 470 29.40 24.06 -12.63
C LEU A 470 30.51 23.42 -13.45
N THR A 471 30.47 22.11 -13.59
CA THR A 471 31.45 21.32 -14.37
C THR A 471 30.68 20.33 -15.26
N GLY A 472 30.65 20.52 -16.57
CA GLY A 472 29.91 19.67 -17.52
C GLY A 472 30.52 18.27 -17.72
N GLY A 473 31.84 18.14 -17.68
CA GLY A 473 32.54 16.90 -17.91
C GLY A 473 32.90 16.68 -19.38
N ALA A 474 32.66 15.48 -19.88
CA ALA A 474 32.84 15.17 -21.30
C ALA A 474 31.48 15.08 -21.95
N GLY A 475 31.29 15.65 -23.13
CA GLY A 475 29.97 15.63 -23.75
C GLY A 475 29.72 16.90 -24.53
N SER A 476 28.45 17.13 -24.82
CA SER A 476 27.95 18.40 -25.34
C SER A 476 27.00 18.97 -24.30
N ASP A 477 27.55 19.74 -23.38
CA ASP A 477 26.86 20.11 -22.14
C ASP A 477 26.14 21.45 -22.26
N THR A 478 25.11 21.65 -21.45
CA THR A 478 24.32 22.88 -21.39
C THR A 478 24.32 23.46 -19.99
N PHE A 479 25.01 24.58 -19.81
CA PHE A 479 24.94 25.41 -18.61
C PHE A 479 23.78 26.39 -18.76
N GLN A 480 22.78 26.28 -17.89
CA GLN A 480 21.58 27.11 -17.92
C GLN A 480 21.60 28.12 -16.77
N PHE A 481 21.30 29.38 -17.10
CA PHE A 481 21.12 30.48 -16.16
C PHE A 481 19.71 31.04 -16.35
N SER A 482 18.85 30.79 -15.38
CA SER A 482 17.40 31.06 -15.48
C SER A 482 16.92 32.25 -14.65
N ASP A 483 17.67 32.60 -13.60
CA ASP A 483 17.24 33.60 -12.63
C ASP A 483 17.34 35.03 -13.15
N ILE A 484 16.47 35.90 -12.62
CA ILE A 484 16.47 37.33 -12.90
C ILE A 484 17.69 37.92 -12.21
N TRP A 485 18.60 38.53 -12.96
CA TRP A 485 19.82 39.16 -12.43
C TRP A 485 19.43 40.36 -11.56
N ASN A 486 19.12 40.09 -10.30
CA ASN A 486 18.86 41.11 -9.31
C ASN A 486 20.21 41.58 -8.73
N SER A 487 20.24 42.73 -8.07
CA SER A 487 21.48 43.36 -7.60
C SER A 487 22.24 42.61 -6.48
N SER A 488 21.87 41.35 -6.20
CA SER A 488 22.67 40.44 -5.39
C SER A 488 23.75 39.85 -6.29
N SER A 489 25.00 40.08 -5.93
CA SER A 489 26.18 39.58 -6.64
C SER A 489 26.36 38.09 -6.37
N TYR A 490 25.64 37.26 -7.13
CA TYR A 490 25.92 35.83 -7.21
C TYR A 490 26.86 35.60 -8.39
N GLU A 491 28.02 34.99 -8.13
CA GLU A 491 29.08 34.73 -9.11
C GLU A 491 29.20 33.22 -9.36
N ASP A 492 28.64 32.75 -10.48
CA ASP A 492 28.78 31.35 -10.90
C ASP A 492 30.12 31.10 -11.60
N VAL A 493 30.71 29.93 -11.37
CA VAL A 493 31.99 29.49 -11.92
C VAL A 493 31.79 28.24 -12.78
N LEU A 494 32.06 28.37 -14.09
CA LEU A 494 32.17 27.22 -15.00
C LEU A 494 33.62 26.74 -15.05
N THR A 495 33.88 25.47 -14.74
CA THR A 495 35.26 24.95 -14.66
C THR A 495 35.73 24.26 -15.94
N ASP A 496 34.82 23.76 -16.77
CA ASP A 496 35.09 23.17 -18.07
C ASP A 496 34.06 23.64 -19.12
N PHE A 497 34.59 24.22 -20.19
CA PHE A 497 33.77 24.68 -21.30
C PHE A 497 34.53 24.41 -22.61
N THR A 498 34.05 23.45 -23.38
CA THR A 498 34.60 23.02 -24.64
C THR A 498 33.86 23.70 -25.80
N GLY A 499 34.48 24.75 -26.34
CA GLY A 499 33.92 25.50 -27.47
C GLY A 499 33.58 24.62 -28.68
N GLY A 500 32.35 24.72 -29.17
CA GLY A 500 31.83 23.94 -30.31
C GLY A 500 31.15 22.62 -29.92
N SER A 501 31.23 22.22 -28.65
CA SER A 501 30.48 21.09 -28.06
C SER A 501 29.47 21.60 -27.03
N ASP A 502 29.91 22.49 -26.14
CA ASP A 502 29.11 22.94 -24.99
C ASP A 502 28.39 24.25 -25.26
N LYS A 503 27.36 24.51 -24.46
CA LYS A 503 26.43 25.64 -24.60
C LYS A 503 26.16 26.30 -23.26
N ALA A 504 26.23 27.62 -23.22
CA ALA A 504 25.64 28.43 -22.14
C ALA A 504 24.31 29.03 -22.60
N THR A 505 23.25 28.91 -21.80
CA THR A 505 21.90 29.39 -22.11
C THR A 505 21.41 30.36 -21.03
N PHE A 506 20.99 31.55 -21.43
CA PHE A 506 20.50 32.61 -20.53
C PHE A 506 19.00 32.86 -20.80
N ASN A 507 18.12 32.30 -19.99
CA ASN A 507 16.66 32.30 -20.20
C ASN A 507 15.94 33.01 -19.05
N GLY A 508 15.36 34.20 -19.27
CA GLY A 508 14.57 34.90 -18.24
C GLY A 508 14.98 36.35 -17.98
N ASN A 509 16.09 36.79 -18.57
CA ASN A 509 16.68 38.09 -18.29
C ASN A 509 16.32 39.18 -19.31
N LEU A 510 16.07 40.40 -18.81
CA LEU A 510 16.33 41.61 -19.59
C LEU A 510 17.85 41.76 -19.64
N PHE A 511 18.44 41.68 -20.83
CA PHE A 511 19.89 41.79 -21.08
C PHE A 511 20.59 43.08 -20.56
N GLY A 512 19.89 43.96 -19.85
CA GLY A 512 20.44 45.17 -19.24
C GLY A 512 21.11 44.97 -17.87
N ASP A 513 20.84 43.84 -17.20
CA ASP A 513 21.34 43.56 -15.84
C ASP A 513 22.58 42.63 -15.84
N VAL A 514 23.22 42.46 -17.01
CA VAL A 514 24.22 41.41 -17.28
C VAL A 514 25.62 41.71 -16.67
N SER A 515 25.72 42.32 -15.47
CA SER A 515 26.98 42.90 -14.93
C SER A 515 27.86 41.98 -14.11
N ALA A 516 27.43 40.74 -13.88
CA ALA A 516 28.02 39.84 -12.90
C ALA A 516 28.95 38.73 -13.47
N ILE A 517 29.07 38.54 -14.79
CA ILE A 517 29.98 37.50 -15.32
C ILE A 517 31.40 38.07 -15.46
N ASP A 518 32.23 37.89 -14.42
CA ASP A 518 33.68 38.01 -14.55
C ASP A 518 34.20 36.73 -15.22
N GLY A 519 34.89 36.89 -16.35
CA GLY A 519 35.12 35.82 -17.33
C GLY A 519 35.81 34.57 -16.78
N TYR A 520 35.60 33.43 -17.45
CA TYR A 520 36.32 32.19 -17.22
C TYR A 520 37.83 32.49 -17.08
N LYS A 521 38.49 31.91 -16.07
CA LYS A 521 39.95 31.89 -15.96
C LYS A 521 40.43 30.51 -16.31
N GLY A 522 41.10 30.39 -17.46
CA GLY A 522 41.71 29.14 -17.89
C GLY A 522 42.58 28.55 -16.81
N THR A 523 42.48 27.23 -16.67
CA THR A 523 43.29 26.47 -15.75
C THR A 523 44.77 26.74 -16.03
N THR A 524 45.49 27.10 -14.98
CA THR A 524 46.89 27.49 -15.09
C THR A 524 47.72 26.31 -15.60
N GLY A 525 48.33 26.46 -16.77
CA GLY A 525 49.55 25.70 -17.10
C GLY A 525 49.62 25.07 -18.49
N VAL A 526 49.56 25.86 -19.56
CA VAL A 526 50.37 25.59 -20.76
C VAL A 526 50.56 26.89 -21.54
N GLY A 527 51.81 27.19 -21.87
CA GLY A 527 52.18 28.44 -22.53
C GLY A 527 51.53 28.60 -23.92
N SER A 528 51.04 29.80 -24.17
CA SER A 528 50.89 30.42 -25.51
C SER A 528 49.92 29.79 -26.52
N SER A 529 48.93 29.00 -26.12
CA SER A 529 47.83 28.63 -27.03
C SER A 529 46.49 28.33 -26.35
N ALA A 530 46.31 28.73 -25.09
CA ALA A 530 44.99 28.69 -24.45
C ALA A 530 44.25 29.99 -24.86
N ASN A 531 43.31 29.87 -25.78
CA ASN A 531 42.38 30.94 -26.10
C ASN A 531 41.40 31.07 -24.93
N ASP A 532 41.78 31.94 -23.99
CA ASP A 532 41.07 32.20 -22.76
C ASP A 532 40.01 33.32 -22.95
N ASN A 533 38.72 32.92 -23.07
CA ASN A 533 37.59 33.30 -22.19
C ASN A 533 36.79 34.60 -22.34
N LEU A 534 35.63 34.44 -23.00
CA LEU A 534 34.39 35.23 -22.86
C LEU A 534 34.42 36.31 -21.75
N LEU A 535 34.49 37.57 -22.17
CA LEU A 535 34.24 38.73 -21.31
C LEU A 535 32.85 39.28 -21.63
N ILE A 536 31.96 39.28 -20.63
CA ILE A 536 30.65 39.92 -20.72
C ILE A 536 30.70 41.21 -19.89
N ALA A 537 30.94 42.32 -20.58
CA ALA A 537 31.00 43.62 -19.93
C ALA A 537 29.61 44.28 -19.97
N THR A 538 29.01 44.54 -18.81
CA THR A 538 27.91 45.52 -18.73
C THR A 538 28.15 46.58 -17.67
N GLY A 539 27.63 47.77 -17.96
CA GLY A 539 27.76 48.91 -17.06
C GLY A 539 27.17 50.19 -17.66
N GLN A 540 26.65 51.03 -16.78
CA GLN A 540 26.07 52.37 -17.08
C GLN A 540 27.08 53.35 -17.73
N SER A 541 28.36 52.97 -17.86
CA SER A 541 29.45 53.84 -18.34
C SER A 541 29.73 53.74 -19.85
N TYR A 542 29.15 52.76 -20.56
CA TYR A 542 29.47 52.51 -21.96
C TYR A 542 28.33 52.94 -22.88
N THR A 543 28.31 54.22 -23.23
CA THR A 543 27.20 54.84 -24.02
C THR A 543 27.37 54.71 -25.54
N SER A 544 28.49 54.17 -26.02
CA SER A 544 28.76 53.95 -27.45
C SER A 544 29.94 53.01 -27.66
N ILE A 545 30.03 52.43 -28.87
CA ILE A 545 31.11 51.53 -29.28
C ILE A 545 32.51 52.15 -29.12
N GLY A 546 32.68 53.44 -29.42
CA GLY A 546 33.96 54.13 -29.29
C GLY A 546 34.43 54.32 -27.83
N ALA A 547 33.51 54.34 -26.87
CA ALA A 547 33.85 54.42 -25.45
C ALA A 547 34.33 53.05 -24.89
N PHE A 548 33.80 51.95 -25.43
CA PHE A 548 34.22 50.59 -25.11
C PHE A 548 35.59 50.26 -25.73
N ASP A 549 35.81 50.67 -26.98
CA ASP A 549 37.09 50.51 -27.69
C ASP A 549 38.23 51.28 -26.98
N THR A 550 37.91 52.44 -26.42
CA THR A 550 38.87 53.23 -25.62
C THR A 550 39.23 52.53 -24.31
N PHE A 551 38.26 51.89 -23.66
CA PHE A 551 38.48 51.10 -22.44
C PHE A 551 39.40 49.90 -22.68
N LEU A 552 39.23 49.18 -23.80
CA LEU A 552 40.13 48.08 -24.20
C LEU A 552 41.52 48.57 -24.69
N SER A 553 41.68 49.87 -24.94
CA SER A 553 42.93 50.48 -25.42
C SER A 553 43.81 51.06 -24.30
N GLU A 554 43.27 51.30 -23.10
CA GLU A 554 44.03 51.84 -21.97
C GLU A 554 44.71 50.73 -21.15
N GLY A 555 45.81 50.19 -21.68
CA GLY A 555 46.88 49.63 -20.85
C GLY A 555 47.31 48.20 -21.13
N ALA A 556 48.49 48.09 -21.75
CA ALA A 556 49.29 46.90 -22.07
C ALA A 556 48.98 46.22 -23.41
N ALA A 557 50.05 45.88 -24.13
CA ALA A 557 50.01 45.06 -25.33
C ALA A 557 49.45 43.68 -24.95
N ASP A 558 48.28 43.34 -25.49
CA ASP A 558 47.40 42.39 -24.83
C ASP A 558 47.32 41.10 -25.65
N ASN A 559 48.20 40.16 -25.31
CA ASN A 559 48.17 38.77 -25.78
C ASN A 559 47.18 37.92 -24.94
N ASN A 560 46.38 38.59 -24.09
CA ASN A 560 45.48 38.04 -23.09
C ASN A 560 44.03 38.52 -23.33
N LYS A 561 43.71 39.01 -24.53
CA LYS A 561 42.36 39.39 -24.93
C LYS A 561 41.51 38.16 -25.20
N PRO A 562 40.27 38.11 -24.71
CA PRO A 562 39.37 37.02 -25.03
C PRO A 562 38.91 37.04 -26.49
N GLY A 563 38.78 35.85 -27.08
CA GLY A 563 38.51 35.67 -28.51
C GLY A 563 37.15 36.19 -28.99
N PHE A 564 36.23 36.49 -28.08
CA PHE A 564 34.97 37.15 -28.38
C PHE A 564 34.37 37.85 -27.13
N TYR A 565 33.64 38.94 -27.37
CA TYR A 565 32.97 39.80 -26.38
C TYR A 565 31.49 39.95 -26.72
N ILE A 566 30.62 39.94 -25.71
CA ILE A 566 29.22 40.39 -25.85
C ILE A 566 29.09 41.77 -25.22
N PHE A 567 28.76 42.76 -26.05
CA PHE A 567 28.51 44.14 -25.66
C PHE A 567 27.01 44.45 -25.66
N PHE A 568 26.51 45.05 -24.59
CA PHE A 568 25.10 45.42 -24.46
C PHE A 568 24.94 46.94 -24.48
N ASN A 569 24.30 47.45 -25.53
CA ASN A 569 24.07 48.88 -25.66
C ASN A 569 22.74 49.28 -24.99
N SER A 570 22.87 49.93 -23.83
CA SER A 570 21.75 50.43 -23.00
C SER A 570 20.80 51.39 -23.71
N SER A 571 21.26 52.10 -24.75
CA SER A 571 20.41 53.00 -25.54
C SER A 571 19.60 52.30 -26.63
N SER A 572 19.96 51.05 -26.97
CA SER A 572 19.34 50.30 -28.07
C SER A 572 18.67 49.00 -27.65
N ASN A 573 18.87 48.56 -26.41
CA ASN A 573 18.34 47.30 -25.87
C ASN A 573 18.75 46.07 -26.73
N ARG A 574 19.98 46.07 -27.26
CA ARG A 574 20.52 44.99 -28.10
C ARG A 574 21.82 44.44 -27.52
N ALA A 575 21.94 43.12 -27.57
CA ALA A 575 23.20 42.39 -27.48
C ALA A 575 23.92 42.49 -28.83
N GLU A 576 25.18 42.88 -28.81
CA GLU A 576 26.06 42.89 -29.98
C GLU A 576 27.28 42.04 -29.64
N MET A 577 27.59 41.09 -30.51
CA MET A 577 28.62 40.08 -30.30
C MET A 577 29.80 40.38 -31.23
N TYR A 578 30.99 40.55 -30.67
CA TYR A 578 32.19 40.99 -31.36
C TYR A 578 33.32 39.98 -31.18
N PHE A 579 33.92 39.55 -32.28
CA PHE A 579 35.09 38.68 -32.28
C PHE A 579 36.37 39.51 -32.29
N ASP A 580 37.42 39.04 -31.60
CA ASP A 580 38.73 39.69 -31.71
C ASP A 580 39.29 39.49 -33.12
N THR A 581 39.73 40.60 -33.74
CA THR A 581 40.33 40.64 -35.07
C THR A 581 41.67 39.90 -35.18
N ASP A 582 42.30 39.55 -34.05
CA ASP A 582 43.55 38.76 -34.03
C ASP A 582 43.33 37.24 -33.87
N MET A 583 42.08 36.75 -33.98
CA MET A 583 41.79 35.31 -34.07
C MET A 583 42.47 34.68 -35.31
N THR A 584 43.57 33.97 -35.09
CA THR A 584 44.40 33.38 -36.17
C THR A 584 43.97 31.97 -36.59
N SER A 585 42.93 31.39 -36.01
CA SER A 585 42.42 30.06 -36.38
C SER A 585 40.92 29.91 -36.10
N THR A 586 40.13 29.78 -37.16
CA THR A 586 38.68 29.47 -37.14
C THR A 586 38.39 27.99 -37.41
N ASP A 587 39.38 27.09 -37.32
CA ASP A 587 39.15 25.66 -37.53
C ASP A 587 38.24 25.09 -36.43
N GLY A 588 36.94 25.08 -36.70
CA GLY A 588 35.92 24.30 -35.99
C GLY A 588 34.88 25.07 -35.19
N ALA A 589 35.02 26.39 -34.97
CA ALA A 589 34.03 27.16 -34.22
C ALA A 589 32.85 27.57 -35.10
N VAL A 590 31.72 26.86 -35.01
CA VAL A 590 30.43 27.33 -35.54
C VAL A 590 29.58 27.78 -34.36
N LEU A 591 29.45 29.08 -34.18
CA LEU A 591 28.49 29.62 -33.22
C LEU A 591 27.10 29.66 -33.87
N ILE A 592 26.21 28.80 -33.40
CA ILE A 592 24.79 28.84 -33.78
C ILE A 592 24.05 29.73 -32.76
N ALA A 593 24.00 31.03 -33.02
CA ALA A 593 23.18 31.95 -32.24
C ALA A 593 21.74 31.96 -32.80
N THR A 594 20.77 31.51 -32.00
CA THR A 594 19.34 31.56 -32.36
C THR A 594 18.73 32.82 -31.74
N PHE A 595 18.35 33.79 -32.58
CA PHE A 595 17.74 35.03 -32.13
C PHE A 595 16.21 34.91 -32.15
N ASN A 596 15.59 34.70 -30.99
CA ASN A 596 14.15 34.85 -30.83
C ASN A 596 13.80 36.34 -30.67
N ASN A 597 12.69 36.81 -31.26
CA ASN A 597 12.21 38.22 -31.31
C ASN A 597 12.87 39.17 -32.34
N ILE A 598 13.38 38.67 -33.47
CA ILE A 598 13.59 39.54 -34.63
C ILE A 598 12.23 39.91 -35.24
N THR A 599 11.78 41.15 -35.04
CA THR A 599 10.47 41.63 -35.49
C THR A 599 10.53 42.28 -36.87
N ALA A 600 11.72 42.53 -37.42
CA ALA A 600 11.91 43.01 -38.78
C ALA A 600 13.29 42.63 -39.37
N VAL A 601 13.33 42.32 -40.68
CA VAL A 601 14.56 41.99 -41.44
C VAL A 601 15.62 43.09 -41.36
N SER A 602 15.22 44.36 -41.21
CA SER A 602 16.14 45.50 -41.06
C SER A 602 16.94 45.50 -39.75
N GLN A 603 16.61 44.63 -38.80
CA GLN A 603 17.42 44.42 -37.60
C GLN A 603 18.65 43.54 -37.88
N LEU A 604 18.60 42.71 -38.94
CA LEU A 604 19.74 41.91 -39.42
C LEU A 604 20.68 42.75 -40.30
N ASP A 605 20.19 43.80 -40.97
CA ASP A 605 21.02 44.71 -41.79
C ASP A 605 22.13 45.40 -40.98
N LYS A 606 22.01 45.46 -39.65
CA LYS A 606 23.05 46.02 -38.76
C LYS A 606 24.21 45.07 -38.47
N LEU A 607 24.07 43.78 -38.79
CA LEU A 607 25.15 42.78 -38.73
C LEU A 607 25.92 42.69 -40.07
N ASN A 608 25.34 43.22 -41.14
CA ASN A 608 25.96 43.28 -42.45
C ASN A 608 26.70 44.62 -42.62
N GLU A 609 27.98 44.63 -42.26
CA GLU A 609 28.84 45.81 -42.38
C GLU A 609 29.24 46.15 -43.84
N GLY A 610 28.69 45.44 -44.82
CA GLY A 610 29.03 45.59 -46.24
C GLY A 610 30.38 44.99 -46.60
N PRO A 611 30.82 45.09 -47.89
CA PRO A 611 31.94 44.32 -48.45
C PRO A 611 33.33 44.65 -47.91
N THR A 612 33.43 45.61 -46.99
CA THR A 612 34.67 46.12 -46.42
C THR A 612 34.61 46.21 -44.90
N GLY A 613 33.52 45.76 -44.29
CA GLY A 613 33.40 45.66 -42.84
C GLY A 613 34.12 44.42 -42.31
N HIS A 614 34.49 44.45 -41.03
CA HIS A 614 35.26 43.40 -40.39
C HIS A 614 34.48 42.07 -40.27
N ASN A 615 33.17 42.12 -40.44
CA ASN A 615 32.25 40.96 -40.42
C ASN A 615 31.81 40.49 -41.81
N SER A 616 32.44 40.97 -42.90
CA SER A 616 32.02 40.66 -44.26
C SER A 616 32.47 39.25 -44.70
N GLY A 617 31.65 38.23 -44.43
CA GLY A 617 31.87 36.87 -44.94
C GLY A 617 31.60 35.74 -43.94
N ASP A 618 31.44 36.04 -42.66
CA ASP A 618 31.53 35.03 -41.59
C ASP A 618 30.16 34.60 -41.01
N PHE A 619 29.07 35.20 -41.49
CA PHE A 619 27.71 34.85 -41.05
C PHE A 619 26.94 34.11 -42.14
N VAL A 620 26.55 32.87 -41.85
CA VAL A 620 25.40 32.22 -42.49
C VAL A 620 24.21 32.41 -41.57
N ILE A 621 23.33 33.33 -41.95
CA ILE A 621 22.02 33.50 -41.32
C ILE A 621 21.09 32.48 -41.99
N LEU A 622 20.62 31.48 -41.24
CA LEU A 622 19.60 30.53 -41.70
C LEU A 622 18.20 31.10 -41.51
#